data_AF-A0A140L4Q9-F1
#
_entry.id   AF-A0A140L4Q9-F1
#
_cell.length_a   1.000
_cell.length_b   1.000
_cell.length_c   1.000
_cell.angle_alpha   90.00
_cell.angle_beta   90.00
_cell.angle_gamma   90.00
#
_symmetry.space_group_name_H-M   'P 1'
#
loop_
_entity.id
_entity.type
_entity.pdbx_description
1 polymer ?
#
loop_
_entity_poly.entity_id
_entity_poly.type
_entity_poly.pdbx_seq_one_letter_code
_entity_poly.pdbx_strand_id
1 'polypeptide(L)'
;MKSYLKGFISLVMVLALFLTMIPNVGYGMENAKYVSIFEKVNEVDGVDAEDIAAEIGKAFREDSITFIKEASNLDDDKKEKVATLLIYNANYQNLEEFKKQVIELRDTFGLSQLESNFLNNILNLMIEDNSNFSDIQKYQPHIRKFSKKIILDFIENSISDVDEEYFHIIGKAYRADAKQFVKMIAHLPENDINKISKFIAYDTIKNDYKNTNIIIDEMTELTEKEKKILDKIEKEIGNNENRTLLSHTQSIKKSHKRTIAPIIESVEYKNSNIEVGRPTAVSVTLSDKKDITSDREYCVKLFSARNNKEYLKAIKFVKIPPGESKVEITLDQIFYSTEPTYNLVKVYSTDDTLLVEKKTNLISALGTWHIDVYLPINRNYKGHIYLWDASSECRMYAECLGRSASNASMYEYQGNTPTGEYTGYLYGPMSNTSSYGPYKVVKMTGVSGVIIESGRDGIWIHGGDPITDTSKTYYPLRPTYGCVRISNSDQQTLQNKIQNLVSNGHASTGTISISEN
;
A
#
# COMPACT_ATOMS: atom_id res chain seq x y z
N MET A 1 -62.86 -79.73 13.20
CA MET A 1 -63.98 -79.20 14.02
C MET A 1 -63.49 -77.89 14.59
N LYS A 2 -63.99 -76.78 14.03
CA LYS A 2 -65.05 -75.97 14.65
C LYS A 2 -64.63 -75.41 16.01
N SER A 3 -64.67 -74.13 16.31
CA SER A 3 -64.94 -72.91 15.57
C SER A 3 -65.06 -71.80 16.63
N TYR A 4 -64.80 -70.57 16.20
CA TYR A 4 -65.23 -69.31 16.84
C TYR A 4 -64.51 -68.89 18.11
N LEU A 5 -63.29 -68.32 18.00
CA LEU A 5 -62.93 -67.09 18.75
C LEU A 5 -61.63 -66.38 18.29
N LYS A 6 -61.42 -66.18 16.98
CA LYS A 6 -60.33 -65.31 16.47
C LYS A 6 -60.77 -64.54 15.23
N GLY A 7 -61.83 -63.76 15.39
CA GLY A 7 -62.42 -62.99 14.29
C GLY A 7 -63.22 -61.79 14.77
N PHE A 8 -62.68 -60.97 15.68
CA PHE A 8 -63.22 -59.60 15.92
C PHE A 8 -62.23 -58.57 16.52
N ILE A 9 -60.91 -58.83 16.56
CA ILE A 9 -59.89 -57.83 16.97
C ILE A 9 -58.78 -57.71 15.90
N SER A 10 -59.16 -57.80 14.63
CA SER A 10 -58.24 -57.56 13.51
C SER A 10 -58.94 -56.89 12.31
N LEU A 11 -59.95 -56.05 12.59
CA LEU A 11 -60.59 -55.18 11.60
C LEU A 11 -60.63 -53.69 12.03
N VAL A 12 -60.06 -53.35 13.20
CA VAL A 12 -59.86 -51.94 13.63
C VAL A 12 -58.36 -51.54 13.60
N MET A 13 -57.44 -52.49 13.38
CA MET A 13 -55.99 -52.21 13.24
C MET A 13 -55.45 -52.30 11.80
N VAL A 14 -56.32 -52.46 10.79
CA VAL A 14 -55.93 -52.41 9.36
C VAL A 14 -56.66 -51.29 8.60
N LEU A 15 -57.50 -50.49 9.28
CA LEU A 15 -58.13 -49.28 8.72
C LEU A 15 -57.64 -47.97 9.38
N ALA A 16 -56.50 -48.01 10.08
CA ALA A 16 -55.82 -46.83 10.65
C ALA A 16 -54.37 -46.67 10.14
N LEU A 17 -54.07 -47.25 8.98
CA LEU A 17 -52.73 -47.22 8.36
C LEU A 17 -52.74 -46.71 6.90
N PHE A 18 -53.82 -46.05 6.46
CA PHE A 18 -53.91 -45.48 5.10
C PHE A 18 -54.52 -44.07 5.01
N LEU A 19 -54.44 -43.26 6.07
CA LEU A 19 -54.81 -41.83 6.01
C LEU A 19 -53.97 -41.03 7.01
N THR A 20 -52.73 -40.73 6.62
CA THR A 20 -52.04 -39.42 6.75
C THR A 20 -50.60 -39.54 6.25
N MET A 21 -50.42 -40.01 5.01
CA MET A 21 -49.31 -39.49 4.20
C MET A 21 -49.76 -38.15 3.62
N ILE A 22 -49.83 -37.14 4.49
CA ILE A 22 -49.46 -35.81 4.06
C ILE A 22 -47.93 -35.89 4.02
N PRO A 23 -47.27 -35.72 2.86
CA PRO A 23 -45.85 -35.43 2.89
C PRO A 23 -45.71 -34.23 3.81
N ASN A 24 -45.04 -34.39 4.94
CA ASN A 24 -44.49 -33.22 5.60
C ASN A 24 -43.59 -32.63 4.53
N VAL A 25 -44.09 -31.58 3.88
CA VAL A 25 -43.31 -30.77 2.98
C VAL A 25 -42.27 -30.16 3.90
N GLY A 26 -41.15 -30.85 4.05
CA GLY A 26 -39.89 -30.22 4.39
C GLY A 26 -39.66 -29.21 3.30
N TYR A 27 -40.12 -27.99 3.52
CA TYR A 27 -39.84 -26.87 2.66
C TYR A 27 -38.32 -26.74 2.63
N GLY A 28 -37.77 -26.88 1.43
CA GLY A 28 -36.37 -27.17 1.12
C GLY A 28 -35.32 -26.54 2.02
N MET A 29 -34.47 -27.39 2.58
CA MET A 29 -33.05 -27.08 2.85
C MET A 29 -32.18 -28.08 2.08
N GLU A 30 -32.37 -28.16 0.76
CA GLU A 30 -31.34 -28.69 -0.14
C GLU A 30 -30.75 -27.48 -0.89
N ASN A 31 -29.48 -27.17 -0.60
CA ASN A 31 -28.66 -26.05 -1.11
C ASN A 31 -28.94 -24.65 -0.52
N ALA A 32 -28.96 -24.51 0.80
CA ALA A 32 -28.76 -23.19 1.41
C ALA A 32 -27.29 -22.73 1.23
N LYS A 33 -27.10 -21.53 0.70
CA LYS A 33 -25.84 -21.00 0.16
C LYS A 33 -24.78 -20.79 1.25
N TYR A 34 -25.20 -20.45 2.47
CA TYR A 34 -24.30 -20.02 3.54
C TYR A 34 -24.21 -20.98 4.71
N VAL A 35 -24.80 -22.18 4.62
CA VAL A 35 -24.80 -23.20 5.69
C VAL A 35 -23.40 -23.49 6.22
N SER A 36 -22.43 -23.67 5.32
CA SER A 36 -21.04 -23.96 5.71
C SER A 36 -20.37 -22.82 6.49
N ILE A 37 -20.77 -21.57 6.26
CA ILE A 37 -20.24 -20.40 6.99
C ILE A 37 -20.93 -20.30 8.36
N PHE A 38 -22.23 -20.58 8.45
CA PHE A 38 -22.97 -20.55 9.72
C PHE A 38 -22.57 -21.68 10.69
N GLU A 39 -22.14 -22.83 10.19
CA GLU A 39 -21.63 -23.89 11.09
C GLU A 39 -20.30 -23.51 11.77
N LYS A 40 -19.44 -22.74 11.10
CA LYS A 40 -18.17 -22.25 11.70
C LYS A 40 -18.38 -21.33 12.90
N VAL A 41 -19.55 -20.71 13.03
CA VAL A 41 -19.88 -19.77 14.11
C VAL A 41 -19.84 -20.42 15.50
N ASN A 42 -20.02 -21.75 15.58
CA ASN A 42 -19.93 -22.49 16.84
C ASN A 42 -18.49 -22.72 17.32
N GLU A 43 -17.50 -22.54 16.45
CA GLU A 43 -16.08 -22.79 16.72
C GLU A 43 -15.35 -21.52 17.15
N VAL A 44 -16.07 -20.40 17.34
CA VAL A 44 -15.50 -19.09 17.63
C VAL A 44 -14.89 -19.05 19.04
N ASP A 45 -13.61 -19.41 19.14
CA ASP A 45 -12.71 -18.87 20.15
C ASP A 45 -12.00 -17.62 19.57
N GLY A 46 -11.52 -16.72 20.43
CA GLY A 46 -11.18 -15.33 20.08
C GLY A 46 -10.16 -15.13 18.94
N VAL A 47 -9.43 -16.17 18.53
CA VAL A 47 -8.45 -16.12 17.43
C VAL A 47 -9.13 -16.28 16.06
N ASP A 48 -10.08 -17.22 15.96
CA ASP A 48 -10.79 -17.53 14.71
C ASP A 48 -11.99 -16.60 14.45
N ALA A 49 -12.42 -15.87 15.49
CA ALA A 49 -13.50 -14.90 15.42
C ALA A 49 -13.34 -13.86 14.30
N GLU A 50 -12.11 -13.39 14.06
CA GLU A 50 -11.86 -12.36 13.05
C GLU A 50 -11.96 -12.89 11.62
N ASP A 51 -11.38 -14.06 11.36
CA ASP A 51 -11.42 -14.68 10.03
C ASP A 51 -12.86 -15.13 9.70
N ILE A 52 -13.58 -15.68 10.67
CA ILE A 52 -15.00 -16.04 10.53
C ILE A 52 -15.86 -14.78 10.33
N ALA A 53 -15.60 -13.69 11.05
CA ALA A 53 -16.31 -12.43 10.84
C ALA A 53 -16.04 -11.83 9.45
N ALA A 54 -14.81 -11.92 8.94
CA ALA A 54 -14.47 -11.50 7.59
C ALA A 54 -15.22 -12.31 6.52
N GLU A 55 -15.31 -13.63 6.69
CA GLU A 55 -16.11 -14.52 5.85
C GLU A 55 -17.61 -14.17 5.91
N ILE A 56 -18.17 -13.99 7.11
CA ILE A 56 -19.57 -13.60 7.32
C ILE A 56 -19.89 -12.24 6.70
N GLY A 57 -19.06 -11.24 6.93
CA GLY A 57 -19.24 -9.91 6.35
C GLY A 57 -19.12 -9.91 4.84
N LYS A 58 -18.22 -10.73 4.27
CA LYS A 58 -18.13 -10.93 2.82
C LYS A 58 -19.39 -11.58 2.27
N ALA A 59 -19.88 -12.65 2.89
CA ALA A 59 -21.11 -13.33 2.49
C ALA A 59 -22.32 -12.39 2.50
N PHE A 60 -22.43 -11.55 3.54
CA PHE A 60 -23.48 -10.53 3.62
C PHE A 60 -23.37 -9.49 2.51
N ARG A 61 -22.17 -9.00 2.19
CA ARG A 61 -21.98 -8.00 1.11
C ARG A 61 -22.24 -8.58 -0.28
N GLU A 62 -21.92 -9.86 -0.50
CA GLU A 62 -22.10 -10.51 -1.80
C GLU A 62 -23.57 -10.70 -2.16
N ASP A 63 -24.42 -11.01 -1.18
CA ASP A 63 -25.87 -11.16 -1.37
C ASP A 63 -26.58 -11.13 -0.01
N SER A 64 -26.89 -9.91 0.42
CA SER A 64 -27.45 -9.59 1.74
C SER A 64 -28.85 -10.14 1.93
N ILE A 65 -29.67 -10.17 0.87
CA ILE A 65 -31.05 -10.65 0.93
C ILE A 65 -31.08 -12.14 1.23
N THR A 66 -30.36 -12.96 0.47
CA THR A 66 -30.28 -14.40 0.71
C THR A 66 -29.62 -14.69 2.06
N PHE A 67 -28.60 -13.91 2.43
CA PHE A 67 -27.94 -14.06 3.71
C PHE A 67 -28.90 -13.85 4.89
N ILE A 68 -29.67 -12.76 4.89
CA ILE A 68 -30.66 -12.46 5.95
C ILE A 68 -31.73 -13.54 6.01
N LYS A 69 -32.22 -13.99 4.86
CA LYS A 69 -33.21 -15.05 4.77
C LYS A 69 -32.71 -16.35 5.40
N GLU A 70 -31.48 -16.76 5.10
CA GLU A 70 -30.92 -17.98 5.69
C GLU A 70 -30.55 -17.79 7.18
N ALA A 71 -29.93 -16.67 7.55
CA ALA A 71 -29.53 -16.38 8.92
C ALA A 71 -30.73 -16.27 9.88
N SER A 72 -31.84 -15.69 9.43
CA SER A 72 -33.06 -15.56 10.24
C SER A 72 -33.76 -16.89 10.57
N ASN A 73 -33.39 -17.98 9.88
CA ASN A 73 -33.90 -19.33 10.15
C ASN A 73 -33.00 -20.15 11.10
N LEU A 74 -31.85 -19.61 11.53
CA LEU A 74 -30.97 -20.28 12.49
C LEU A 74 -31.61 -20.36 13.89
N ASP A 75 -31.07 -21.18 14.78
CA ASP A 75 -31.42 -21.11 16.20
C ASP A 75 -30.94 -19.79 16.83
N ASP A 76 -31.54 -19.40 17.96
CA ASP A 76 -31.35 -18.06 18.53
C ASP A 76 -29.90 -17.79 18.98
N ASP A 77 -29.17 -18.80 19.48
CA ASP A 77 -27.75 -18.69 19.84
C ASP A 77 -26.87 -18.43 18.60
N LYS A 78 -27.10 -19.19 17.51
CA LYS A 78 -26.40 -18.95 16.24
C LYS A 78 -26.76 -17.60 15.62
N LYS A 79 -28.03 -17.17 15.68
CA LYS A 79 -28.45 -15.85 15.20
C LYS A 79 -27.71 -14.73 15.91
N GLU A 80 -27.62 -14.80 17.24
CA GLU A 80 -26.92 -13.80 18.04
C GLU A 80 -25.45 -13.73 17.66
N LYS A 81 -24.76 -14.87 17.58
CA LYS A 81 -23.34 -14.93 17.17
C LYS A 81 -23.11 -14.41 15.75
N VAL A 82 -23.96 -14.75 14.78
CA VAL A 82 -23.87 -14.22 13.41
C VAL A 82 -24.07 -12.70 13.40
N ALA A 83 -25.06 -12.19 14.14
CA ALA A 83 -25.30 -10.75 14.27
C ALA A 83 -24.08 -10.03 14.89
N THR A 84 -23.52 -10.59 15.96
CA THR A 84 -22.30 -10.08 16.60
C THR A 84 -21.11 -10.10 15.65
N LEU A 85 -20.91 -11.17 14.88
CA LEU A 85 -19.81 -11.28 13.91
C LEU A 85 -19.97 -10.31 12.72
N LEU A 86 -21.21 -10.02 12.30
CA LEU A 86 -21.48 -8.98 11.29
C LEU A 86 -21.11 -7.58 11.80
N ILE A 87 -21.55 -7.26 13.02
CA ILE A 87 -21.21 -5.99 13.69
C ILE A 87 -19.69 -5.91 13.91
N TYR A 88 -19.08 -7.02 14.32
CA TYR A 88 -17.65 -7.17 14.50
C TYR A 88 -16.89 -6.90 13.19
N ASN A 89 -17.32 -7.48 12.05
CA ASN A 89 -16.73 -7.18 10.75
C ASN A 89 -16.90 -5.71 10.35
N ALA A 90 -18.10 -5.16 10.57
CA ALA A 90 -18.42 -3.78 10.22
C ALA A 90 -17.55 -2.77 11.00
N ASN A 91 -17.16 -3.10 12.23
CA ASN A 91 -16.26 -2.30 13.04
C ASN A 91 -14.83 -2.18 12.49
N TYR A 92 -14.37 -3.14 11.69
CA TYR A 92 -13.09 -3.04 10.95
C TYR A 92 -13.22 -2.28 9.62
N GLN A 93 -14.44 -2.01 9.16
CA GLN A 93 -14.70 -1.37 7.87
C GLN A 93 -15.35 0.00 8.09
N ASN A 94 -16.67 0.07 8.05
CA ASN A 94 -17.44 1.29 8.23
C ASN A 94 -18.77 0.96 8.92
N LEU A 95 -18.79 1.02 10.25
CA LEU A 95 -19.98 0.68 11.06
C LEU A 95 -21.20 1.52 10.68
N GLU A 96 -21.02 2.81 10.39
CA GLU A 96 -22.12 3.73 10.05
C GLU A 96 -22.75 3.40 8.69
N GLU A 97 -21.94 3.03 7.71
CA GLU A 97 -22.43 2.62 6.40
C GLU A 97 -23.11 1.26 6.47
N PHE A 98 -22.55 0.32 7.23
CA PHE A 98 -23.21 -0.95 7.52
C PHE A 98 -24.55 -0.75 8.24
N LYS A 99 -24.61 0.14 9.24
CA LYS A 99 -25.86 0.48 9.93
C LYS A 99 -26.92 1.03 8.98
N LYS A 100 -26.54 1.92 8.05
CA LYS A 100 -27.43 2.42 7.00
C LYS A 100 -27.92 1.28 6.10
N GLN A 101 -27.03 0.40 5.68
CA GLN A 101 -27.36 -0.76 4.86
C GLN A 101 -28.37 -1.70 5.57
N VAL A 102 -28.20 -1.94 6.87
CA VAL A 102 -29.13 -2.75 7.68
C VAL A 102 -30.49 -2.06 7.82
N ILE A 103 -30.54 -0.74 8.00
CA ILE A 103 -31.78 0.05 8.02
C ILE A 103 -32.51 -0.03 6.68
N GLU A 104 -31.81 0.17 5.57
CA GLU A 104 -32.37 0.08 4.21
C GLU A 104 -32.93 -1.33 3.93
N LEU A 105 -32.22 -2.38 4.35
CA LEU A 105 -32.69 -3.75 4.22
C LEU A 105 -33.94 -4.00 5.07
N ARG A 106 -33.98 -3.52 6.32
CA ARG A 106 -35.16 -3.64 7.20
C ARG A 106 -36.39 -2.96 6.59
N ASP A 107 -36.19 -1.83 5.92
CA ASP A 107 -37.26 -1.02 5.34
C ASP A 107 -37.66 -1.51 3.93
N THR A 108 -37.05 -2.60 3.44
CA THR A 108 -37.38 -3.21 2.14
C THR A 108 -38.73 -3.93 2.19
N PHE A 109 -39.57 -3.73 1.16
CA PHE A 109 -40.90 -4.35 1.06
C PHE A 109 -40.80 -5.87 0.85
N GLY A 110 -41.51 -6.66 1.66
CA GLY A 110 -41.63 -8.11 1.49
C GLY A 110 -40.82 -8.99 2.45
N LEU A 111 -40.25 -8.43 3.53
CA LEU A 111 -39.62 -9.22 4.59
C LEU A 111 -40.64 -10.01 5.42
N SER A 112 -40.24 -11.20 5.83
CA SER A 112 -40.91 -12.00 6.85
C SER A 112 -40.60 -11.48 8.25
N GLN A 113 -41.43 -11.87 9.23
CA GLN A 113 -41.24 -11.49 10.63
C GLN A 113 -39.88 -11.93 11.20
N LEU A 114 -39.38 -13.10 10.79
CA LEU A 114 -38.08 -13.62 11.24
C LEU A 114 -36.93 -12.77 10.71
N GLU A 115 -36.99 -12.36 9.45
CA GLU A 115 -35.98 -11.49 8.82
C GLU A 115 -35.98 -10.10 9.45
N SER A 116 -37.17 -9.51 9.67
CA SER A 116 -37.29 -8.23 10.38
C SER A 116 -36.77 -8.30 11.82
N ASN A 117 -37.05 -9.39 12.55
CA ASN A 117 -36.55 -9.57 13.91
C ASN A 117 -35.02 -9.69 13.95
N PHE A 118 -34.43 -10.41 13.01
CA PHE A 118 -32.97 -10.55 12.90
C PHE A 118 -32.28 -9.21 12.61
N LEU A 119 -32.83 -8.41 11.67
CA LEU A 119 -32.32 -7.07 11.38
C LEU A 119 -32.47 -6.10 12.55
N ASN A 120 -33.61 -6.15 13.26
CA ASN A 120 -33.81 -5.37 14.47
C ASN A 120 -32.85 -5.79 15.58
N ASN A 121 -32.52 -7.07 15.71
CA ASN A 121 -31.51 -7.55 16.65
C ASN A 121 -30.13 -6.94 16.35
N ILE A 122 -29.70 -6.98 15.07
CA ILE A 122 -28.46 -6.33 14.63
C ILE A 122 -28.47 -4.84 15.01
N LEU A 123 -29.56 -4.12 14.74
CA LEU A 123 -29.66 -2.69 15.07
C LEU A 123 -29.66 -2.42 16.58
N ASN A 124 -30.32 -3.25 17.38
CA ASN A 124 -30.36 -3.11 18.84
C ASN A 124 -28.97 -3.34 19.45
N LEU A 125 -28.25 -4.37 18.99
CA LEU A 125 -26.86 -4.63 19.38
C LEU A 125 -25.94 -3.45 19.04
N MET A 126 -26.21 -2.70 17.96
CA MET A 126 -25.49 -1.45 17.64
C MET A 126 -25.92 -0.24 18.48
N ILE A 127 -27.12 -0.24 19.08
CA ILE A 127 -27.65 0.88 19.88
C ILE A 127 -27.16 0.79 21.33
N GLU A 128 -27.12 -0.41 21.91
CA GLU A 128 -26.49 -0.64 23.22
C GLU A 128 -25.02 -0.19 23.23
N ASP A 129 -24.36 -0.29 22.08
CA ASP A 129 -22.98 0.13 21.86
C ASP A 129 -22.78 1.67 21.69
N ASN A 130 -23.81 2.38 21.18
CA ASN A 130 -23.71 3.80 20.83
C ASN A 130 -24.09 4.79 21.94
N SER A 131 -24.60 4.32 23.08
CA SER A 131 -25.07 5.20 24.17
C SER A 131 -23.96 5.98 24.91
N ASN A 132 -22.69 5.78 24.54
CA ASN A 132 -21.52 6.46 25.13
C ASN A 132 -20.74 7.38 24.19
N PHE A 133 -21.22 7.66 22.97
CA PHE A 133 -20.41 8.31 21.90
C PHE A 133 -20.94 9.63 21.34
N SER A 134 -21.74 10.40 22.10
CA SER A 134 -21.98 11.80 21.73
C SER A 134 -20.78 12.67 22.14
N ASP A 135 -20.08 13.22 21.14
CA ASP A 135 -18.96 14.17 21.20
C ASP A 135 -17.53 13.63 20.97
N ILE A 136 -17.34 12.76 19.97
CA ILE A 136 -16.01 12.55 19.40
C ILE A 136 -15.97 13.18 18.01
N GLN A 137 -15.21 14.27 17.87
CA GLN A 137 -14.72 14.72 16.56
C GLN A 137 -14.11 13.51 15.86
N LYS A 138 -14.79 13.01 14.82
CA LYS A 138 -14.24 12.01 13.90
C LYS A 138 -12.98 12.61 13.28
N TYR A 139 -11.82 12.32 13.87
CA TYR A 139 -10.54 12.54 13.21
C TYR A 139 -10.57 11.68 11.95
N GLN A 140 -10.80 12.30 10.80
CA GLN A 140 -10.63 11.66 9.50
C GLN A 140 -9.15 11.82 9.14
N PRO A 141 -8.36 10.73 9.16
CA PRO A 141 -6.94 10.81 8.90
C PRO A 141 -6.69 11.10 7.43
N HIS A 142 -5.77 12.02 7.16
CA HIS A 142 -5.31 12.29 5.81
C HIS A 142 -4.54 11.08 5.24
N ILE A 143 -5.15 10.34 4.31
CA ILE A 143 -4.52 9.17 3.69
C ILE A 143 -3.33 9.62 2.84
N ARG A 144 -2.11 9.28 3.29
CA ARG A 144 -0.89 9.59 2.55
C ARG A 144 -0.86 8.90 1.19
N LYS A 145 -0.41 9.65 0.19
CA LYS A 145 -0.36 9.20 -1.21
C LYS A 145 1.05 8.84 -1.70
N PHE A 146 2.08 9.14 -0.91
CA PHE A 146 3.48 8.78 -1.17
C PHE A 146 4.27 8.69 0.16
N SER A 147 5.42 8.00 0.15
CA SER A 147 6.34 7.92 1.28
C SER A 147 7.30 9.12 1.27
N LYS A 148 7.27 9.94 2.32
CA LYS A 148 8.18 11.08 2.45
C LYS A 148 9.64 10.63 2.50
N LYS A 149 9.93 9.54 3.21
CA LYS A 149 11.29 9.00 3.37
C LYS A 149 11.90 8.61 2.03
N ILE A 150 11.16 7.85 1.21
CA ILE A 150 11.66 7.37 -0.09
C ILE A 150 11.84 8.52 -1.07
N ILE A 151 10.86 9.45 -1.15
CA ILE A 151 10.98 10.59 -2.06
C ILE A 151 12.13 11.53 -1.64
N LEU A 152 12.35 11.76 -0.34
CA LEU A 152 13.50 12.52 0.13
C LEU A 152 14.83 11.83 -0.20
N ASP A 153 14.94 10.50 0.01
CA ASP A 153 16.15 9.75 -0.38
C ASP A 153 16.41 9.89 -1.89
N PHE A 154 15.38 9.84 -2.74
CA PHE A 154 15.54 10.10 -4.17
C PHE A 154 16.01 11.52 -4.51
N ILE A 155 15.52 12.53 -3.79
CA ILE A 155 15.95 13.93 -3.96
C ILE A 155 17.42 14.06 -3.55
N GLU A 156 17.80 13.54 -2.39
CA GLU A 156 19.15 13.62 -1.82
C GLU A 156 20.20 12.89 -2.67
N ASN A 157 19.81 11.79 -3.30
CA ASN A 157 20.70 11.00 -4.14
C ASN A 157 20.71 11.44 -5.60
N SER A 158 19.88 12.41 -6.02
CA SER A 158 19.82 12.85 -7.42
C SER A 158 21.19 13.35 -7.91
N ILE A 159 21.69 12.76 -9.00
CA ILE A 159 23.01 13.05 -9.58
C ILE A 159 22.96 13.75 -10.94
N SER A 160 21.77 13.91 -11.51
CA SER A 160 21.58 14.30 -12.90
C SER A 160 20.45 15.30 -13.06
N ASP A 161 20.77 16.48 -13.58
CA ASP A 161 19.79 17.51 -13.96
C ASP A 161 19.06 17.19 -15.28
N VAL A 162 19.20 15.96 -15.80
CA VAL A 162 18.55 15.49 -17.05
C VAL A 162 17.78 14.18 -16.90
N ASP A 163 17.65 13.66 -15.67
CA ASP A 163 16.95 12.39 -15.41
C ASP A 163 15.43 12.55 -15.47
N GLU A 164 14.86 12.22 -16.62
CA GLU A 164 13.41 12.31 -16.86
C GLU A 164 12.60 11.37 -15.97
N GLU A 165 13.18 10.24 -15.56
CA GLU A 165 12.50 9.31 -14.68
C GLU A 165 12.36 9.91 -13.28
N TYR A 166 13.42 10.55 -12.78
CA TYR A 166 13.39 11.29 -11.52
C TYR A 166 12.32 12.39 -11.55
N PHE A 167 12.27 13.17 -12.64
CA PHE A 167 11.28 14.25 -12.81
C PHE A 167 9.86 13.69 -12.75
N HIS A 168 9.65 12.54 -13.38
CA HIS A 168 8.36 11.84 -13.35
C HIS A 168 7.98 11.38 -11.94
N ILE A 169 8.92 10.83 -11.17
CA ILE A 169 8.68 10.34 -9.80
C ILE A 169 8.29 11.48 -8.86
N ILE A 170 9.06 12.58 -8.84
CA ILE A 170 8.72 13.72 -7.98
C ILE A 170 7.47 14.46 -8.46
N GLY A 171 7.24 14.53 -9.78
CA GLY A 171 6.01 15.08 -10.37
C GLY A 171 4.78 14.25 -9.99
N LYS A 172 4.90 12.91 -9.98
CA LYS A 172 3.84 12.01 -9.52
C LYS A 172 3.53 12.24 -8.05
N ALA A 173 4.54 12.34 -7.18
CA ALA A 173 4.35 12.59 -5.75
C ALA A 173 3.66 13.95 -5.49
N TYR A 174 4.10 15.01 -6.18
CA TYR A 174 3.47 16.33 -6.10
C TYR A 174 2.00 16.30 -6.54
N ARG A 175 1.69 15.69 -7.68
CA ARG A 175 0.30 15.60 -8.17
C ARG A 175 -0.59 14.71 -7.30
N ALA A 176 0.00 13.73 -6.60
CA ALA A 176 -0.73 12.87 -5.69
C ALA A 176 -1.17 13.63 -4.44
N ASP A 177 -0.31 14.51 -3.90
CA ASP A 177 -0.61 15.35 -2.74
C ASP A 177 0.36 16.54 -2.64
N ALA A 178 -0.04 17.66 -3.27
CA ALA A 178 0.78 18.86 -3.39
C ALA A 178 1.14 19.46 -2.02
N LYS A 179 0.19 19.46 -1.07
CA LYS A 179 0.40 20.02 0.26
C LYS A 179 1.45 19.24 1.04
N GLN A 180 1.31 17.92 1.12
CA GLN A 180 2.28 17.10 1.85
C GLN A 180 3.64 17.09 1.15
N PHE A 181 3.67 17.18 -0.18
CA PHE A 181 4.92 17.31 -0.93
C PHE A 181 5.64 18.61 -0.61
N VAL A 182 4.93 19.75 -0.63
CA VAL A 182 5.49 21.06 -0.28
C VAL A 182 6.01 21.09 1.16
N LYS A 183 5.22 20.58 2.12
CA LYS A 183 5.65 20.46 3.53
C LYS A 183 6.93 19.64 3.67
N MET A 184 7.05 18.55 2.92
CA MET A 184 8.23 17.69 2.92
C MET A 184 9.47 18.44 2.40
N ILE A 185 9.39 19.14 1.27
CA ILE A 185 10.54 19.83 0.66
C ILE A 185 10.84 21.20 1.30
N ALA A 186 9.97 21.72 2.18
CA ALA A 186 10.12 23.04 2.78
C ALA A 186 11.41 23.24 3.58
N HIS A 187 12.09 22.16 3.99
CA HIS A 187 13.35 22.20 4.72
C HIS A 187 14.58 22.25 3.80
N LEU A 188 14.40 21.97 2.51
CA LEU A 188 15.50 21.92 1.55
C LEU A 188 16.06 23.32 1.24
N PRO A 189 17.33 23.40 0.79
CA PRO A 189 17.91 24.63 0.26
C PRO A 189 17.08 25.23 -0.89
N GLU A 190 17.05 26.56 -0.98
CA GLU A 190 16.29 27.30 -2.00
C GLU A 190 16.67 26.90 -3.43
N ASN A 191 17.94 26.58 -3.67
CA ASN A 191 18.43 26.11 -4.97
C ASN A 191 17.82 24.76 -5.37
N ASP A 192 17.65 23.85 -4.42
CA ASP A 192 17.08 22.53 -4.66
C ASP A 192 15.57 22.65 -4.91
N ILE A 193 14.88 23.49 -4.13
CA ILE A 193 13.48 23.83 -4.36
C ILE A 193 13.29 24.41 -5.78
N ASN A 194 14.15 25.33 -6.22
CA ASN A 194 14.09 25.90 -7.57
C ASN A 194 14.24 24.84 -8.66
N LYS A 195 15.17 23.89 -8.50
CA LYS A 195 15.36 22.78 -9.44
C LYS A 195 14.14 21.87 -9.47
N ILE A 196 13.68 21.44 -8.29
CA ILE A 196 12.50 20.57 -8.13
C ILE A 196 11.26 21.20 -8.77
N SER A 197 11.03 22.50 -8.59
CA SER A 197 9.91 23.21 -9.23
C SER A 197 9.95 23.09 -10.76
N LYS A 198 11.13 23.27 -11.38
CA LYS A 198 11.30 23.14 -12.83
C LYS A 198 11.13 21.71 -13.33
N PHE A 199 11.60 20.73 -12.55
CA PHE A 199 11.45 19.31 -12.89
C PHE A 199 9.98 18.86 -12.84
N ILE A 200 9.25 19.28 -11.81
CA ILE A 200 7.78 19.06 -11.72
C ILE A 200 7.07 19.72 -12.89
N ALA A 201 7.44 20.96 -13.23
CA ALA A 201 6.89 21.67 -14.38
C ALA A 201 7.16 20.92 -15.70
N TYR A 202 8.41 20.48 -15.93
CA TYR A 202 8.78 19.69 -17.10
C TYR A 202 7.90 18.45 -17.26
N ASP A 203 7.78 17.61 -16.22
CA ASP A 203 6.96 16.39 -16.28
C ASP A 203 5.47 16.71 -16.49
N THR A 204 4.97 17.74 -15.82
CA THR A 204 3.55 18.16 -15.93
C THR A 204 3.21 18.64 -17.34
N ILE A 205 4.03 19.51 -17.91
CA ILE A 205 3.81 20.10 -19.24
C ILE A 205 4.05 19.08 -20.36
N LYS A 206 5.09 18.24 -20.26
CA LYS A 206 5.44 17.25 -21.29
C LYS A 206 4.37 16.19 -21.46
N ASN A 207 3.75 15.74 -20.37
CA ASN A 207 2.74 14.68 -20.39
C ASN A 207 1.30 15.23 -20.43
N ASP A 208 1.11 16.54 -20.61
CA ASP A 208 -0.21 17.21 -20.65
C ASP A 208 -1.12 16.85 -19.45
N TYR A 209 -0.52 16.77 -18.26
CA TYR A 209 -1.29 16.56 -17.05
C TYR A 209 -2.07 17.84 -16.76
N LYS A 210 -3.41 17.76 -16.79
CA LYS A 210 -4.27 18.86 -16.35
C LYS A 210 -3.83 19.27 -14.95
N ASN A 211 -3.70 20.58 -14.72
CA ASN A 211 -3.63 21.16 -13.37
C ASN A 211 -4.86 20.65 -12.63
N THR A 212 -4.68 19.56 -11.91
CA THR A 212 -5.73 18.95 -11.12
C THR A 212 -5.92 19.94 -10.00
N ASN A 213 -7.12 20.52 -9.92
CA ASN A 213 -7.52 21.36 -8.81
C ASN A 213 -6.99 20.71 -7.54
N ILE A 214 -6.01 21.35 -6.93
CA ILE A 214 -5.45 20.91 -5.66
C ILE A 214 -6.66 20.85 -4.74
N ILE A 215 -7.10 19.65 -4.37
CA ILE A 215 -8.14 19.51 -3.37
C ILE A 215 -7.47 19.96 -2.08
N ILE A 216 -7.66 21.24 -1.76
CA ILE A 216 -7.20 21.84 -0.53
C ILE A 216 -8.10 21.27 0.56
N ASP A 217 -7.72 20.12 1.11
CA ASP A 217 -8.39 19.59 2.30
C ASP A 217 -8.18 20.59 3.45
N GLU A 218 -9.28 21.08 4.04
CA GLU A 218 -9.34 22.27 4.90
C GLU A 218 -8.68 22.06 6.28
N MET A 219 -8.18 20.86 6.60
CA MET A 219 -7.80 20.52 7.96
C MET A 219 -6.35 20.84 8.37
N THR A 220 -5.47 21.29 7.48
CA THR A 220 -4.18 21.91 7.90
C THR A 220 -3.74 23.03 6.95
N GLU A 221 -3.56 24.23 7.51
CA GLU A 221 -3.01 25.37 6.77
C GLU A 221 -1.53 25.15 6.42
N LEU A 222 -1.11 25.71 5.29
CA LEU A 222 0.29 25.82 4.90
C LEU A 222 0.92 27.04 5.57
N THR A 223 2.19 26.93 5.98
CA THR A 223 2.96 28.11 6.42
C THR A 223 3.19 29.08 5.26
N GLU A 224 3.54 30.34 5.55
CA GLU A 224 3.86 31.32 4.50
C GLU A 224 5.03 30.89 3.61
N LYS A 225 6.00 30.15 4.17
CA LYS A 225 7.09 29.55 3.38
C LYS A 225 6.56 28.47 2.44
N GLU A 226 5.70 27.58 2.93
CA GLU A 226 5.09 26.53 2.13
C GLU A 226 4.20 27.08 1.02
N LYS A 227 3.37 28.09 1.29
CA LYS A 227 2.58 28.78 0.25
C LYS A 227 3.45 29.33 -0.86
N LYS A 228 4.55 30.02 -0.52
CA LYS A 228 5.52 30.53 -1.53
C LYS A 228 6.15 29.44 -2.38
N ILE A 229 6.42 28.27 -1.80
CA ILE A 229 6.94 27.11 -2.54
C ILE A 229 5.87 26.58 -3.50
N LEU A 230 4.62 26.46 -3.05
CA LEU A 230 3.50 26.04 -3.89
C LEU A 230 3.32 27.00 -5.08
N ASP A 231 3.20 28.31 -4.82
CA ASP A 231 3.06 29.35 -5.84
C ASP A 231 4.22 29.30 -6.85
N LYS A 232 5.44 29.02 -6.38
CA LYS A 232 6.61 28.88 -7.26
C LYS A 232 6.45 27.68 -8.19
N ILE A 233 6.05 26.52 -7.69
CA ILE A 233 5.83 25.33 -8.52
C ILE A 233 4.74 25.61 -9.56
N GLU A 234 3.62 26.20 -9.15
CA GLU A 234 2.52 26.56 -10.06
C GLU A 234 2.94 27.56 -11.13
N LYS A 235 3.76 28.56 -10.77
CA LYS A 235 4.33 29.52 -11.73
C LYS A 235 5.23 28.84 -12.76
N GLU A 236 6.07 27.89 -12.34
CA GLU A 236 6.93 27.13 -13.26
C GLU A 236 6.11 26.22 -14.17
N ILE A 237 5.01 25.62 -13.68
CA ILE A 237 4.07 24.85 -14.51
C ILE A 237 3.39 25.76 -15.55
N GLY A 238 3.08 27.01 -15.19
CA GLY A 238 2.56 28.01 -16.14
C GLY A 238 3.59 28.50 -17.17
N ASN A 239 4.88 28.24 -16.97
CA ASN A 239 5.93 28.62 -17.90
C ASN A 239 6.19 27.53 -18.96
N ASN A 240 5.59 27.69 -20.14
CA ASN A 240 5.73 26.75 -21.26
C ASN A 240 7.17 26.53 -21.75
N GLU A 241 8.12 27.43 -21.45
CA GLU A 241 9.55 27.23 -21.77
C GLU A 241 10.13 25.99 -21.06
N ASN A 242 9.57 25.61 -19.91
CA ASN A 242 9.99 24.40 -19.22
C ASN A 242 9.74 23.12 -20.03
N ARG A 243 8.90 23.13 -21.08
CA ARG A 243 8.77 21.99 -22.02
C ARG A 243 10.09 21.63 -22.70
N THR A 244 10.98 22.59 -22.88
CA THR A 244 12.27 22.45 -23.58
C THR A 244 13.46 22.52 -22.62
N LEU A 245 13.24 22.29 -21.32
CA LEU A 245 14.29 22.30 -20.29
C LEU A 245 15.52 21.47 -20.68
N LEU A 246 15.28 20.28 -21.25
CA LEU A 246 16.33 19.32 -21.63
C LEU A 246 16.97 19.59 -23.00
N SER A 247 16.42 20.49 -23.82
CA SER A 247 17.05 20.87 -25.09
C SER A 247 18.12 21.96 -24.90
N HIS A 248 18.07 22.73 -23.80
CA HIS A 248 19.05 23.78 -23.52
C HIS A 248 20.41 23.22 -23.03
N THR A 249 20.44 21.98 -22.53
CA THR A 249 21.66 21.24 -22.17
C THR A 249 22.44 20.73 -23.39
N GLN A 250 21.92 20.92 -24.61
CA GLN A 250 22.41 20.32 -25.86
C GLN A 250 23.18 21.30 -26.78
N SER A 251 23.48 22.52 -26.33
CA SER A 251 24.15 23.54 -27.16
C SER A 251 25.64 23.22 -27.35
N ILE A 252 25.95 22.32 -28.29
CA ILE A 252 27.24 22.28 -28.96
C ILE A 252 27.15 23.14 -30.21
N LYS A 253 28.21 23.91 -30.50
CA LYS A 253 28.37 24.61 -31.78
C LYS A 253 28.24 23.60 -32.93
N LYS A 254 27.20 23.74 -33.75
CA LYS A 254 26.94 22.88 -34.92
C LYS A 254 28.16 22.82 -35.84
N SER A 255 28.94 21.75 -35.76
CA SER A 255 29.98 21.43 -36.74
C SER A 255 29.33 20.71 -37.91
N HIS A 256 29.49 21.25 -39.14
CA HIS A 256 28.90 20.69 -40.37
C HIS A 256 29.73 19.53 -40.96
N LYS A 257 30.65 18.94 -40.20
CA LYS A 257 31.39 17.76 -40.68
C LYS A 257 30.52 16.52 -40.57
N ARG A 258 30.38 15.80 -41.68
CA ARG A 258 29.70 14.50 -41.76
C ARG A 258 30.30 13.56 -40.72
N THR A 259 29.57 13.33 -39.62
CA THR A 259 30.04 12.49 -38.52
C THR A 259 29.81 11.03 -38.89
N ILE A 260 30.86 10.21 -38.88
CA ILE A 260 30.76 8.77 -39.15
C ILE A 260 30.14 8.09 -37.92
N ALA A 261 29.18 7.17 -38.16
CA ALA A 261 28.56 6.41 -37.08
C ALA A 261 29.58 5.49 -36.38
N PRO A 262 29.79 5.64 -35.06
CA PRO A 262 30.69 4.77 -34.31
C PRO A 262 30.02 3.41 -34.06
N ILE A 263 30.80 2.46 -33.55
CA ILE A 263 30.31 1.17 -33.06
C ILE A 263 30.22 1.24 -31.54
N ILE A 264 29.09 0.82 -30.96
CA ILE A 264 28.95 0.62 -29.51
C ILE A 264 29.43 -0.80 -29.18
N GLU A 265 30.69 -0.94 -28.77
CA GLU A 265 31.33 -2.24 -28.51
C GLU A 265 30.73 -2.92 -27.27
N SER A 266 30.65 -2.20 -26.15
CA SER A 266 30.12 -2.72 -24.89
C SER A 266 29.27 -1.68 -24.16
N VAL A 267 28.34 -2.19 -23.35
CA VAL A 267 27.55 -1.43 -22.37
C VAL A 267 27.50 -2.28 -21.12
N GLU A 268 28.25 -1.90 -20.10
CA GLU A 268 28.53 -2.72 -18.92
C GLU A 268 28.29 -1.92 -17.63
N TYR A 269 27.75 -2.58 -16.61
CA TYR A 269 27.59 -1.97 -15.30
C TYR A 269 28.88 -2.14 -14.51
N LYS A 270 29.42 -1.04 -13.96
CA LYS A 270 30.63 -1.10 -13.13
C LYS A 270 30.36 -1.68 -11.73
N ASN A 271 29.11 -1.63 -11.28
CA ASN A 271 28.68 -2.10 -9.97
C ASN A 271 27.96 -3.44 -10.14
N SER A 272 28.31 -4.44 -9.33
CA SER A 272 27.64 -5.75 -9.33
C SER A 272 26.29 -5.72 -8.62
N ASN A 273 26.12 -4.80 -7.66
CA ASN A 273 24.89 -4.63 -6.90
C ASN A 273 24.24 -3.32 -7.31
N ILE A 274 23.08 -3.43 -7.95
CA ILE A 274 22.27 -2.29 -8.37
C ILE A 274 21.11 -2.16 -7.40
N GLU A 275 20.95 -0.99 -6.82
CA GLU A 275 19.94 -0.72 -5.80
C GLU A 275 19.07 0.46 -6.23
N VAL A 276 17.78 0.37 -5.90
CA VAL A 276 16.84 1.47 -6.10
C VAL A 276 17.27 2.69 -5.28
N GLY A 277 17.25 3.88 -5.87
CA GLY A 277 17.64 5.13 -5.22
C GLY A 277 19.15 5.36 -5.12
N ARG A 278 20.00 4.43 -5.59
CA ARG A 278 21.47 4.56 -5.52
C ARG A 278 22.10 4.75 -6.90
N PRO A 279 23.15 5.61 -7.02
CA PRO A 279 23.90 5.77 -8.26
C PRO A 279 24.51 4.46 -8.77
N THR A 280 24.35 4.22 -10.06
CA THR A 280 24.92 3.09 -10.80
C THR A 280 25.67 3.61 -12.02
N ALA A 281 26.96 3.29 -12.11
CA ALA A 281 27.80 3.67 -13.23
C ALA A 281 27.66 2.67 -14.39
N VAL A 282 27.35 3.18 -15.58
CA VAL A 282 27.33 2.43 -16.85
C VAL A 282 28.54 2.83 -17.68
N SER A 283 29.40 1.85 -17.98
CA SER A 283 30.50 2.01 -18.93
C SER A 283 30.05 1.69 -20.34
N VAL A 284 30.33 2.60 -21.28
CA VAL A 284 30.05 2.46 -22.70
C VAL A 284 31.36 2.59 -23.46
N THR A 285 31.72 1.58 -24.24
CA THR A 285 32.88 1.64 -25.13
C THR A 285 32.43 1.95 -26.55
N LEU A 286 32.88 3.09 -27.09
CA LEU A 286 32.68 3.45 -28.49
C LEU A 286 33.95 3.20 -29.28
N SER A 287 33.83 2.74 -30.52
CA SER A 287 34.94 2.65 -31.45
C SER A 287 34.64 3.21 -32.84
N ASP A 288 35.63 3.85 -33.43
CA ASP A 288 35.64 4.28 -34.83
C ASP A 288 37.03 4.07 -35.43
N LYS A 289 37.11 3.14 -36.38
CA LYS A 289 38.34 2.80 -37.13
C LYS A 289 38.35 3.35 -38.55
N LYS A 290 37.26 3.98 -38.99
CA LYS A 290 37.06 4.36 -40.41
C LYS A 290 37.70 5.71 -40.75
N ASP A 291 37.78 6.62 -39.79
CA ASP A 291 38.54 7.87 -39.91
C ASP A 291 39.29 8.14 -38.61
N ILE A 292 40.54 7.69 -38.52
CA ILE A 292 41.41 7.96 -37.35
C ILE A 292 42.22 9.25 -37.51
N THR A 293 42.01 10.01 -38.59
CA THR A 293 42.84 11.17 -38.93
C THR A 293 42.26 12.49 -38.45
N SER A 294 41.00 12.49 -38.03
CA SER A 294 40.27 13.68 -37.60
C SER A 294 39.62 13.51 -36.23
N ASP A 295 39.33 14.64 -35.58
CA ASP A 295 38.52 14.68 -34.37
C ASP A 295 37.10 14.18 -34.66
N ARG A 296 36.62 13.24 -33.85
CA ARG A 296 35.24 12.75 -33.90
C ARG A 296 34.53 13.09 -32.59
N GLU A 297 33.45 13.85 -32.68
CA GLU A 297 32.69 14.31 -31.52
C GLU A 297 31.28 13.72 -31.55
N TYR A 298 30.82 13.22 -30.41
CA TYR A 298 29.52 12.58 -30.26
C TYR A 298 28.80 13.05 -29.01
N CYS A 299 27.47 13.02 -29.07
CA CYS A 299 26.59 13.15 -27.92
C CYS A 299 26.03 11.76 -27.58
N VAL A 300 26.39 11.23 -26.41
CA VAL A 300 25.93 9.92 -25.94
C VAL A 300 24.84 10.14 -24.91
N LYS A 301 23.65 9.60 -25.18
CA LYS A 301 22.49 9.66 -24.29
C LYS A 301 22.19 8.26 -23.77
N LEU A 302 22.06 8.13 -22.46
CA LEU A 302 21.61 6.92 -21.78
C LEU A 302 20.13 7.05 -21.45
N PHE A 303 19.35 6.08 -21.90
CA PHE A 303 17.94 5.96 -21.53
C PHE A 303 17.73 4.69 -20.72
N SER A 304 16.81 4.74 -19.76
CA SER A 304 16.18 3.56 -19.19
C SER A 304 14.81 3.37 -19.86
N ALA A 305 14.44 2.15 -20.18
CA ALA A 305 13.17 1.88 -20.82
C ALA A 305 12.40 0.74 -20.13
N ARG A 306 11.13 1.03 -19.82
CA ARG A 306 10.17 0.09 -19.23
C ARG A 306 8.78 0.35 -19.77
N ASN A 307 7.99 -0.71 -19.98
CA ASN A 307 6.61 -0.61 -20.50
C ASN A 307 6.49 0.26 -21.77
N ASN A 308 7.43 0.11 -22.72
CA ASN A 308 7.52 0.90 -23.96
C ASN A 308 7.70 2.42 -23.77
N LYS A 309 8.05 2.87 -22.56
CA LYS A 309 8.38 4.28 -22.27
C LYS A 309 9.89 4.40 -22.00
N GLU A 310 10.54 5.29 -22.73
CA GLU A 310 11.94 5.66 -22.52
C GLU A 310 12.00 6.88 -21.61
N TYR A 311 12.96 6.87 -20.69
CA TYR A 311 13.32 8.00 -19.85
C TYR A 311 14.80 8.30 -20.05
N LEU A 312 15.12 9.53 -20.42
CA LEU A 312 16.51 9.97 -20.45
C LEU A 312 17.08 9.98 -19.02
N LYS A 313 18.29 9.44 -18.85
CA LYS A 313 18.98 9.31 -17.55
C LYS A 313 20.22 10.19 -17.47
N ALA A 314 21.03 10.14 -18.52
CA ALA A 314 22.30 10.87 -18.58
C ALA A 314 22.64 11.26 -20.01
N ILE A 315 23.43 12.33 -20.14
CA ILE A 315 23.99 12.82 -21.39
C ILE A 315 25.48 13.05 -21.17
N LYS A 316 26.31 12.65 -22.13
CA LYS A 316 27.74 12.96 -22.13
C LYS A 316 28.24 13.25 -23.53
N PHE A 317 28.98 14.33 -23.65
CA PHE A 317 29.70 14.67 -24.87
C PHE A 317 31.09 14.04 -24.83
N VAL A 318 31.46 13.40 -25.92
CA VAL A 318 32.71 12.65 -26.02
C VAL A 318 33.43 13.02 -27.30
N LYS A 319 34.76 12.98 -27.24
CA LYS A 319 35.65 13.22 -28.36
C LYS A 319 36.62 12.06 -28.49
N ILE A 320 36.79 11.53 -29.70
CA ILE A 320 37.84 10.57 -30.05
C ILE A 320 38.89 11.35 -30.87
N PRO A 321 40.07 11.66 -30.30
CA PRO A 321 41.09 12.45 -30.97
C PRO A 321 41.77 11.66 -32.11
N PRO A 322 42.40 12.34 -33.09
CA PRO A 322 43.21 11.70 -34.11
C PRO A 322 44.22 10.71 -33.52
N GLY A 323 44.42 9.59 -34.20
CA GLY A 323 45.28 8.50 -33.75
C GLY A 323 44.60 7.52 -32.78
N GLU A 324 43.51 7.91 -32.12
CA GLU A 324 42.71 7.01 -31.31
C GLU A 324 41.56 6.39 -32.12
N SER A 325 41.20 5.15 -31.77
CA SER A 325 40.11 4.41 -32.41
C SER A 325 39.00 4.00 -31.46
N LYS A 326 39.16 4.26 -30.16
CA LYS A 326 38.22 3.87 -29.10
C LYS A 326 38.19 4.89 -27.98
N VAL A 327 37.06 4.97 -27.30
CA VAL A 327 36.90 5.74 -26.06
C VAL A 327 35.95 5.00 -25.12
N GLU A 328 36.28 4.98 -23.84
CA GLU A 328 35.40 4.48 -22.78
C GLU A 328 34.72 5.66 -22.08
N ILE A 329 33.42 5.54 -21.85
CA ILE A 329 32.57 6.61 -21.32
C ILE A 329 31.81 6.05 -20.13
N THR A 330 31.92 6.70 -18.97
CA THR A 330 31.06 6.40 -17.83
C THR A 330 29.88 7.38 -17.78
N LEU A 331 28.68 6.83 -17.67
CA LEU A 331 27.39 7.52 -17.52
C LEU A 331 26.73 7.00 -16.24
N ASP A 332 26.41 7.88 -15.31
CA ASP A 332 25.75 7.49 -14.06
C ASP A 332 24.22 7.58 -14.20
N GLN A 333 23.52 6.64 -13.57
CA GLN A 333 22.05 6.64 -13.50
C GLN A 333 21.56 6.16 -12.13
N ILE A 334 20.29 6.41 -11.83
CA ILE A 334 19.62 5.87 -10.65
C ILE A 334 18.37 5.13 -11.10
N PHE A 335 18.12 3.94 -10.55
CA PHE A 335 16.86 3.24 -10.75
C PHE A 335 15.86 3.67 -9.68
N TYR A 336 14.62 3.96 -10.06
CA TYR A 336 13.55 4.35 -9.13
C TYR A 336 12.49 3.27 -8.92
N SER A 337 12.77 2.04 -9.37
CA SER A 337 11.88 0.88 -9.23
C SER A 337 12.66 -0.44 -9.32
N THR A 338 12.07 -1.49 -8.75
CA THR A 338 12.52 -2.89 -8.87
C THR A 338 12.07 -3.57 -10.16
N GLU A 339 11.15 -2.93 -10.90
CA GLU A 339 10.64 -3.47 -12.16
C GLU A 339 11.77 -3.71 -13.17
N PRO A 340 11.78 -4.85 -13.88
CA PRO A 340 12.75 -5.12 -14.93
C PRO A 340 12.77 -4.00 -15.97
N THR A 341 13.96 -3.49 -16.25
CA THR A 341 14.22 -2.40 -17.18
C THR A 341 15.39 -2.75 -18.07
N TYR A 342 15.50 -2.14 -19.24
CA TYR A 342 16.73 -2.23 -20.04
C TYR A 342 17.26 -0.82 -20.32
N ASN A 343 18.56 -0.72 -20.50
CA ASN A 343 19.18 0.49 -20.97
C ASN A 343 19.19 0.54 -22.49
N LEU A 344 19.02 1.75 -23.02
CA LEU A 344 19.21 2.06 -24.43
C LEU A 344 20.23 3.19 -24.52
N VAL A 345 21.39 2.89 -25.11
CA VAL A 345 22.44 3.87 -25.38
C VAL A 345 22.24 4.37 -26.81
N LYS A 346 22.01 5.67 -26.97
CA LYS A 346 21.86 6.33 -28.26
C LYS A 346 23.00 7.32 -28.47
N VAL A 347 23.67 7.22 -29.61
CA VAL A 347 24.79 8.10 -29.98
C VAL A 347 24.35 9.00 -31.12
N TYR A 348 24.50 10.29 -30.91
CA TYR A 348 24.12 11.34 -31.84
C TYR A 348 25.37 12.10 -32.33
N SER A 349 25.31 12.64 -33.54
CA SER A 349 26.24 13.66 -34.03
C SER A 349 25.99 15.00 -33.34
N THR A 350 26.89 15.96 -33.55
CA THR A 350 26.80 17.32 -33.00
C THR A 350 25.63 18.15 -33.53
N ASP A 351 24.94 17.68 -34.57
CA ASP A 351 23.70 18.28 -35.11
C ASP A 351 22.42 17.55 -34.64
N ASP A 352 22.54 16.67 -33.63
CA ASP A 352 21.46 15.87 -33.03
C ASP A 352 20.86 14.79 -33.96
N THR A 353 21.58 14.41 -35.03
CA THR A 353 21.22 13.23 -35.84
C THR A 353 21.60 11.94 -35.10
N LEU A 354 20.65 11.02 -34.94
CA LEU A 354 20.92 9.69 -34.37
C LEU A 354 21.82 8.88 -35.32
N LEU A 355 22.97 8.42 -34.83
CA LEU A 355 23.95 7.66 -35.60
C LEU A 355 23.87 6.15 -35.35
N VAL A 356 23.78 5.75 -34.08
CA VAL A 356 23.73 4.35 -33.66
C VAL A 356 23.04 4.23 -32.30
N GLU A 357 22.41 3.09 -32.06
CA GLU A 357 21.85 2.74 -30.76
C GLU A 357 22.15 1.28 -30.37
N LYS A 358 22.16 1.01 -29.07
CA LYS A 358 22.32 -0.34 -28.53
C LYS A 358 21.48 -0.54 -27.29
N LYS A 359 20.69 -1.62 -27.30
CA LYS A 359 19.85 -2.09 -26.20
C LYS A 359 20.61 -3.12 -25.36
N THR A 360 20.51 -3.02 -24.03
CA THR A 360 21.02 -4.04 -23.09
C THR A 360 19.99 -5.14 -22.84
N ASN A 361 20.42 -6.20 -22.17
CA ASN A 361 19.49 -7.15 -21.55
C ASN A 361 18.70 -6.46 -20.43
N LEU A 362 17.59 -7.09 -20.04
CA LEU A 362 16.83 -6.67 -18.86
C LEU A 362 17.69 -6.78 -17.60
N ILE A 363 17.49 -5.81 -16.72
CA ILE A 363 18.11 -5.72 -15.41
C ILE A 363 17.07 -5.33 -14.37
N SER A 364 17.25 -5.78 -13.14
CA SER A 364 16.41 -5.42 -12.01
C SER A 364 17.29 -4.85 -10.91
N ALA A 365 16.91 -3.69 -10.38
CA ALA A 365 17.50 -3.13 -9.19
C ALA A 365 16.90 -3.81 -7.94
N LEU A 366 17.72 -4.00 -6.91
CA LEU A 366 17.26 -4.46 -5.61
C LEU A 366 16.58 -3.32 -4.86
N GLY A 367 15.42 -3.60 -4.28
CA GLY A 367 14.65 -2.62 -3.52
C GLY A 367 14.69 -2.86 -2.01
N THR A 368 14.35 -1.85 -1.23
CA THR A 368 14.01 -2.02 0.19
C THR A 368 12.57 -1.58 0.40
N TRP A 369 11.74 -2.42 1.01
CA TRP A 369 10.38 -2.02 1.39
C TRP A 369 10.42 -1.19 2.67
N HIS A 370 9.41 -0.33 2.85
CA HIS A 370 9.34 0.59 3.97
C HIS A 370 7.97 0.56 4.64
N ILE A 371 7.92 0.66 5.97
CA ILE A 371 6.67 0.84 6.72
C ILE A 371 6.69 2.18 7.43
N ASP A 372 5.67 2.99 7.19
CA ASP A 372 5.39 4.16 8.03
C ASP A 372 4.31 3.81 9.06
N VAL A 373 4.54 4.11 10.34
CA VAL A 373 3.55 4.03 11.42
C VAL A 373 3.36 5.41 12.03
N TYR A 374 2.14 5.92 11.96
CA TYR A 374 1.76 7.22 12.47
C TYR A 374 0.80 7.04 13.64
N LEU A 375 1.24 7.41 14.83
CA LEU A 375 0.46 7.26 16.06
C LEU A 375 -0.03 8.63 16.56
N PRO A 376 -1.28 8.76 17.03
CA PRO A 376 -1.75 10.01 17.62
C PRO A 376 -1.06 10.27 18.96
N ILE A 377 -0.64 11.51 19.24
CA ILE A 377 -0.06 11.90 20.55
C ILE A 377 -0.91 11.35 21.70
N ASN A 378 -2.24 11.49 21.59
CA ASN A 378 -3.16 10.79 22.48
C ASN A 378 -3.32 9.31 22.06
N ARG A 379 -2.55 8.45 22.73
CA ARG A 379 -2.54 6.98 22.54
C ARG A 379 -3.84 6.27 22.97
N ASN A 380 -4.93 6.98 23.27
CA ASN A 380 -6.27 6.39 23.31
C ASN A 380 -6.88 6.24 21.90
N TYR A 381 -6.30 6.82 20.87
CA TYR A 381 -6.83 6.71 19.51
C TYR A 381 -5.96 5.79 18.66
N LYS A 382 -6.58 5.23 17.61
CA LYS A 382 -5.86 4.46 16.60
C LYS A 382 -4.97 5.38 15.78
N GLY A 383 -3.84 4.85 15.37
CA GLY A 383 -2.98 5.41 14.35
C GLY A 383 -3.16 4.67 13.03
N HIS A 384 -2.22 4.90 12.11
CA HIS A 384 -2.22 4.29 10.79
C HIS A 384 -0.87 3.71 10.44
N ILE A 385 -0.92 2.62 9.69
CA ILE A 385 0.26 1.96 9.13
C ILE A 385 0.16 1.95 7.61
N TYR A 386 1.29 2.18 6.94
CA TYR A 386 1.43 2.12 5.50
C TYR A 386 2.60 1.22 5.14
N LEU A 387 2.42 0.29 4.20
CA LEU A 387 3.52 -0.43 3.57
C LEU A 387 3.79 0.20 2.20
N TRP A 388 5.03 0.56 1.96
CA TRP A 388 5.53 1.11 0.71
C TRP A 388 6.51 0.14 0.06
N ASP A 389 6.47 0.05 -1.26
CA ASP A 389 7.57 -0.54 -2.00
C ASP A 389 8.72 0.46 -2.19
N ALA A 390 9.83 -0.03 -2.74
CA ALA A 390 11.01 0.80 -3.05
C ALA A 390 10.74 1.96 -4.04
N SER A 391 9.61 1.95 -4.76
CA SER A 391 9.23 2.99 -5.72
C SER A 391 8.30 4.05 -5.11
N SER A 392 8.05 4.00 -3.79
CA SER A 392 7.08 4.82 -3.07
C SER A 392 5.60 4.55 -3.41
N GLU A 393 5.27 3.38 -3.98
CA GLU A 393 3.87 2.98 -4.13
C GLU A 393 3.32 2.36 -2.84
N CYS A 394 2.14 2.82 -2.40
CA CYS A 394 1.46 2.25 -1.26
C CYS A 394 0.93 0.85 -1.62
N ARG A 395 1.39 -0.17 -0.89
CA ARG A 395 0.99 -1.58 -1.08
C ARG A 395 -0.04 -2.05 -0.05
N MET A 396 -0.14 -1.35 1.08
CA MET A 396 -1.13 -1.58 2.12
C MET A 396 -1.29 -0.32 2.98
N TYR A 397 -2.52 -0.10 3.45
CA TYR A 397 -2.87 0.86 4.48
C TYR A 397 -3.83 0.20 5.46
N ALA A 398 -3.64 0.42 6.76
CA ALA A 398 -4.54 -0.08 7.80
C ALA A 398 -4.54 0.84 9.04
N GLU A 399 -5.53 0.65 9.91
CA GLU A 399 -5.49 1.18 11.27
C GLU A 399 -4.51 0.37 12.13
N CYS A 400 -3.90 1.02 13.11
CA CYS A 400 -3.03 0.36 14.08
C CYS A 400 -3.14 0.99 15.46
N LEU A 401 -2.61 0.33 16.48
CA LEU A 401 -2.60 0.84 17.85
C LEU A 401 -1.20 0.69 18.46
N GLY A 402 -0.60 1.81 18.84
CA GLY A 402 0.68 1.87 19.55
C GLY A 402 0.53 2.14 21.06
N ARG A 403 -0.61 1.71 21.62
CA ARG A 403 -0.98 1.90 23.02
C ARG A 403 -0.56 0.69 23.86
N SER A 404 0.01 0.97 25.03
CA SER A 404 0.24 -0.03 26.06
C SER A 404 -0.96 -0.23 26.99
N ALA A 405 -1.07 -1.38 27.63
CA ALA A 405 -2.13 -1.66 28.62
C ALA A 405 -2.19 -0.60 29.75
N SER A 406 -1.03 -0.14 30.24
CA SER A 406 -0.92 0.93 31.24
C SER A 406 -1.07 2.33 30.66
N ASN A 407 -0.97 2.48 29.34
CA ASN A 407 -0.79 3.76 28.65
C ASN A 407 0.38 4.60 29.17
N ALA A 408 1.39 3.93 29.74
CA ALA A 408 2.56 4.60 30.28
C ALA A 408 3.39 5.24 29.15
N SER A 409 4.27 6.15 29.57
CA SER A 409 5.19 6.84 28.65
C SER A 409 5.94 5.86 27.76
N MET A 410 6.23 6.25 26.52
CA MET A 410 6.98 5.39 25.60
C MET A 410 8.43 5.11 26.04
N TYR A 411 8.96 5.90 27.00
CA TYR A 411 10.25 5.69 27.63
C TYR A 411 10.23 4.61 28.72
N GLU A 412 9.05 4.23 29.21
CA GLU A 412 8.92 3.30 30.31
C GLU A 412 8.86 1.84 29.82
N TYR A 413 9.37 0.94 30.65
CA TYR A 413 9.21 -0.49 30.43
C TYR A 413 7.71 -0.83 30.30
N GLN A 414 7.36 -1.57 29.25
CA GLN A 414 5.98 -1.89 28.89
C GLN A 414 5.04 -0.70 28.61
N GLY A 415 5.59 0.50 28.40
CA GLY A 415 4.83 1.68 28.00
C GLY A 415 4.46 1.69 26.51
N ASN A 416 3.88 2.81 26.06
CA ASN A 416 3.42 3.00 24.68
C ASN A 416 4.53 2.75 23.64
N THR A 417 4.16 2.46 22.39
CA THR A 417 5.14 2.19 21.33
C THR A 417 6.10 3.38 21.17
N PRO A 418 7.42 3.15 21.30
CA PRO A 418 8.40 4.21 21.12
C PRO A 418 8.52 4.63 19.65
N THR A 419 8.63 5.94 19.43
CA THR A 419 8.93 6.51 18.13
C THR A 419 10.39 6.26 17.74
N GLY A 420 10.69 6.40 16.46
CA GLY A 420 12.03 6.25 15.93
C GLY A 420 12.08 5.45 14.64
N GLU A 421 13.31 5.19 14.21
CA GLU A 421 13.61 4.37 13.05
C GLU A 421 13.96 2.95 13.48
N TYR A 422 13.53 1.98 12.68
CA TYR A 422 13.80 0.56 12.90
C TYR A 422 14.14 -0.13 11.59
N THR A 423 14.85 -1.25 11.67
CA THR A 423 14.82 -2.29 10.64
C THR A 423 13.77 -3.32 10.99
N GLY A 424 13.20 -4.02 10.00
CA GLY A 424 12.25 -5.10 10.27
C GLY A 424 12.31 -6.25 9.28
N TYR A 425 11.89 -7.44 9.72
CA TYR A 425 11.74 -8.62 8.88
C TYR A 425 10.58 -9.50 9.36
N LEU A 426 10.07 -10.36 8.48
CA LEU A 426 9.03 -11.32 8.84
C LEU A 426 9.58 -12.45 9.72
N TYR A 427 8.97 -12.66 10.88
CA TYR A 427 9.33 -13.69 11.84
C TYR A 427 8.10 -14.51 12.28
N GLY A 428 8.32 -15.74 12.74
CA GLY A 428 7.24 -16.62 13.19
C GLY A 428 6.58 -17.42 12.05
N PRO A 429 5.29 -17.80 12.18
CA PRO A 429 4.30 -17.33 13.17
C PRO A 429 4.65 -17.67 14.63
N MET A 430 4.06 -16.94 15.57
CA MET A 430 4.29 -17.14 17.02
C MET A 430 3.33 -18.20 17.58
N SER A 431 3.76 -18.96 18.59
CA SER A 431 2.91 -20.00 19.19
C SER A 431 1.72 -19.44 19.98
N ASN A 432 1.88 -18.28 20.62
CA ASN A 432 0.79 -17.59 21.32
C ASN A 432 0.01 -16.70 20.33
N THR A 433 -0.88 -17.33 19.58
CA THR A 433 -1.73 -16.69 18.57
C THR A 433 -2.70 -15.69 19.17
N SER A 434 -3.17 -15.92 20.40
CA SER A 434 -3.97 -14.93 21.13
C SER A 434 -3.24 -13.59 21.25
N SER A 435 -1.96 -13.61 21.64
CA SER A 435 -1.21 -12.36 21.85
C SER A 435 -0.65 -11.77 20.55
N TYR A 436 -0.15 -12.61 19.64
CA TYR A 436 0.64 -12.21 18.46
C TYR A 436 -0.04 -12.45 17.10
N GLY A 437 -1.26 -12.95 17.11
CA GLY A 437 -2.02 -13.30 15.93
C GLY A 437 -1.54 -14.61 15.29
N PRO A 438 -2.33 -15.17 14.37
CA PRO A 438 -2.04 -16.46 13.75
C PRO A 438 -0.96 -16.39 12.66
N TYR A 439 -0.59 -15.18 12.23
CA TYR A 439 0.31 -14.96 11.09
C TYR A 439 1.72 -14.52 11.49
N LYS A 440 2.64 -14.40 10.52
CA LYS A 440 3.99 -13.88 10.80
C LYS A 440 3.91 -12.45 11.33
N VAL A 441 4.80 -12.14 12.27
CA VAL A 441 4.96 -10.78 12.82
C VAL A 441 6.05 -10.05 12.05
N VAL A 442 6.03 -8.72 12.06
CA VAL A 442 7.20 -7.92 11.67
C VAL A 442 8.03 -7.69 12.92
N LYS A 443 9.13 -8.45 13.05
CA LYS A 443 10.08 -8.27 14.14
C LYS A 443 10.96 -7.07 13.83
N MET A 444 11.05 -6.12 14.75
CA MET A 444 11.74 -4.86 14.55
C MET A 444 13.00 -4.77 15.42
N THR A 445 13.95 -3.95 14.99
CA THR A 445 15.18 -3.63 15.74
C THR A 445 15.40 -2.13 15.64
N GLY A 446 15.53 -1.46 16.79
CA GLY A 446 15.70 -0.01 16.85
C GLY A 446 17.01 0.44 16.19
N VAL A 447 16.96 1.57 15.49
CA VAL A 447 18.08 2.19 14.80
C VAL A 447 18.35 3.59 15.35
N SER A 448 17.31 4.40 15.55
CA SER A 448 17.43 5.76 16.09
C SER A 448 16.12 6.26 16.70
N GLY A 449 16.16 7.36 17.45
CA GLY A 449 15.01 7.97 18.11
C GLY A 449 14.71 7.36 19.49
N VAL A 450 13.47 7.53 19.97
CA VAL A 450 13.08 7.16 21.34
C VAL A 450 13.26 5.67 21.63
N ILE A 451 13.17 4.79 20.62
CA ILE A 451 13.49 3.38 20.81
C ILE A 451 14.92 3.17 21.34
N ILE A 452 15.89 3.93 20.85
CA ILE A 452 17.27 3.86 21.32
C ILE A 452 17.42 4.54 22.68
N GLU A 453 16.83 5.73 22.84
CA GLU A 453 16.94 6.53 24.07
C GLU A 453 16.31 5.85 25.29
N SER A 454 15.19 5.16 25.08
CA SER A 454 14.49 4.40 26.12
C SER A 454 15.19 3.08 26.47
N GLY A 455 16.13 2.61 25.64
CA GLY A 455 16.79 1.31 25.79
C GLY A 455 15.84 0.11 25.64
N ARG A 456 14.64 0.32 25.08
CA ARG A 456 13.63 -0.73 24.93
C ARG A 456 13.92 -1.60 23.71
N ASP A 457 13.50 -2.85 23.77
CA ASP A 457 13.55 -3.82 22.68
C ASP A 457 12.27 -4.66 22.62
N GLY A 458 12.27 -5.70 21.77
CA GLY A 458 11.12 -6.61 21.67
C GLY A 458 9.84 -5.98 21.09
N ILE A 459 9.95 -4.85 20.40
CA ILE A 459 8.84 -4.13 19.79
C ILE A 459 8.57 -4.68 18.38
N TRP A 460 7.39 -5.25 18.14
CA TRP A 460 7.00 -5.86 16.87
C TRP A 460 5.69 -5.26 16.31
N ILE A 461 5.39 -5.54 15.05
CA ILE A 461 4.07 -5.31 14.45
C ILE A 461 3.35 -6.65 14.34
N HIS A 462 2.17 -6.77 14.95
CA HIS A 462 1.47 -8.05 15.01
C HIS A 462 -0.05 -7.92 15.21
N GLY A 463 -0.76 -8.99 14.88
CA GLY A 463 -2.18 -9.20 15.19
C GLY A 463 -2.36 -9.86 16.55
N GLY A 464 -3.52 -10.42 16.81
CA GLY A 464 -3.95 -11.19 17.98
C GLY A 464 -5.30 -10.71 18.50
N ASP A 465 -5.82 -11.38 19.52
CA ASP A 465 -7.22 -11.26 19.91
C ASP A 465 -7.66 -9.80 20.09
N PRO A 466 -8.86 -9.48 19.61
CA PRO A 466 -9.46 -8.17 19.78
C PRO A 466 -9.68 -7.88 21.27
N ILE A 467 -9.85 -6.59 21.59
CA ILE A 467 -10.49 -6.23 22.85
C ILE A 467 -12.00 -6.39 22.69
N THR A 468 -12.68 -6.84 23.75
CA THR A 468 -14.13 -7.06 23.73
C THR A 468 -14.94 -5.82 24.13
N ASP A 469 -14.29 -4.83 24.75
CA ASP A 469 -14.92 -3.58 25.18
C ASP A 469 -15.01 -2.61 23.99
N THR A 470 -16.19 -2.61 23.37
CA THR A 470 -16.57 -1.77 22.21
C THR A 470 -16.66 -0.28 22.55
N SER A 471 -16.77 0.08 23.84
CA SER A 471 -16.78 1.48 24.26
C SER A 471 -15.42 2.18 24.08
N LYS A 472 -14.35 1.44 23.79
CA LYS A 472 -13.01 2.00 23.61
C LYS A 472 -12.87 2.63 22.23
N THR A 473 -12.32 3.83 22.19
CA THR A 473 -11.96 4.55 20.95
C THR A 473 -10.95 3.81 20.06
N TYR A 474 -10.26 2.80 20.60
CA TYR A 474 -9.34 1.93 19.87
C TYR A 474 -9.90 0.54 19.59
N TYR A 475 -11.16 0.24 19.94
CA TYR A 475 -11.82 -1.01 19.57
C TYR A 475 -11.76 -1.21 18.05
N PRO A 476 -11.45 -2.41 17.54
CA PRO A 476 -11.25 -3.68 18.26
C PRO A 476 -9.78 -3.98 18.64
N LEU A 477 -8.85 -3.05 18.44
CA LEU A 477 -7.43 -3.31 18.65
C LEU A 477 -7.08 -3.40 20.15
N ARG A 478 -6.61 -4.56 20.61
CA ARG A 478 -6.19 -4.76 22.00
C ARG A 478 -4.83 -4.10 22.28
N PRO A 479 -4.71 -3.27 23.35
CA PRO A 479 -3.44 -2.70 23.76
C PRO A 479 -2.35 -3.76 23.98
N THR A 480 -1.10 -3.38 23.76
CA THR A 480 0.06 -4.26 23.88
C THR A 480 0.93 -3.87 25.09
N TYR A 481 2.18 -4.30 25.13
CA TYR A 481 3.20 -3.77 26.03
C TYR A 481 4.28 -2.95 25.30
N GLY A 482 3.90 -2.33 24.18
CA GLY A 482 4.76 -1.47 23.35
C GLY A 482 4.82 -1.84 21.88
N CYS A 483 4.33 -3.02 21.48
CA CYS A 483 4.19 -3.42 20.08
C CYS A 483 3.11 -2.61 19.35
N VAL A 484 3.20 -2.55 18.02
CA VAL A 484 2.15 -2.00 17.16
C VAL A 484 1.14 -3.11 16.88
N ARG A 485 -0.09 -2.93 17.37
CA ARG A 485 -1.21 -3.84 17.10
C ARG A 485 -1.88 -3.47 15.78
N ILE A 486 -2.15 -4.47 14.95
CA ILE A 486 -3.06 -4.41 13.79
C ILE A 486 -4.10 -5.53 13.91
N SER A 487 -5.08 -5.57 13.01
CA SER A 487 -6.01 -6.69 12.92
C SER A 487 -5.31 -7.98 12.42
N ASN A 488 -5.86 -9.16 12.65
CA ASN A 488 -5.32 -10.41 12.11
C ASN A 488 -5.38 -10.43 10.58
N SER A 489 -6.45 -9.91 9.99
CA SER A 489 -6.63 -9.80 8.53
C SER A 489 -5.61 -8.84 7.91
N ASP A 490 -5.32 -7.72 8.56
CA ASP A 490 -4.25 -6.80 8.17
C ASP A 490 -2.88 -7.42 8.38
N GLN A 491 -2.67 -8.19 9.45
CA GLN A 491 -1.42 -8.94 9.65
C GLN A 491 -1.18 -9.93 8.52
N GLN A 492 -2.21 -10.68 8.10
CA GLN A 492 -2.14 -11.59 6.97
C GLN A 492 -1.79 -10.84 5.68
N THR A 493 -2.46 -9.70 5.44
CA THR A 493 -2.21 -8.85 4.28
C THR A 493 -0.77 -8.34 4.28
N LEU A 494 -0.30 -7.82 5.42
CA LEU A 494 1.04 -7.28 5.59
C LEU A 494 2.12 -8.33 5.29
N GLN A 495 2.01 -9.54 5.87
CA GLN A 495 2.98 -10.60 5.60
C GLN A 495 2.98 -11.01 4.12
N ASN A 496 1.81 -11.11 3.48
CA ASN A 496 1.69 -11.55 2.10
C ASN A 496 2.27 -10.50 1.14
N LYS A 497 2.03 -9.22 1.42
CA LYS A 497 2.59 -8.11 0.65
C LYS A 497 4.10 -8.03 0.81
N ILE A 498 4.64 -8.18 2.01
CA ILE A 498 6.11 -8.21 2.22
C ILE A 498 6.73 -9.42 1.52
N GLN A 499 6.16 -10.62 1.63
CA GLN A 499 6.66 -11.81 0.92
C GLN A 499 6.66 -11.63 -0.61
N ASN A 500 5.61 -11.01 -1.14
CA ASN A 500 5.53 -10.70 -2.57
C ASN A 500 6.61 -9.70 -3.00
N LEU A 501 6.83 -8.63 -2.22
CA LEU A 501 7.91 -7.67 -2.47
C LEU A 501 9.28 -8.37 -2.45
N VAL A 502 9.55 -9.18 -1.44
CA VAL A 502 10.82 -9.93 -1.36
C VAL A 502 11.03 -10.83 -2.58
N SER A 503 9.97 -11.50 -3.03
CA SER A 503 10.02 -12.35 -4.24
C SER A 503 10.23 -11.54 -5.53
N ASN A 504 9.91 -10.24 -5.52
CA ASN A 504 10.03 -9.32 -6.64
C ASN A 504 11.28 -8.42 -6.57
N GLY A 505 12.30 -8.85 -5.84
CA GLY A 505 13.61 -8.16 -5.81
C GLY A 505 13.79 -7.19 -4.65
N HIS A 506 12.90 -7.18 -3.65
CA HIS A 506 13.14 -6.45 -2.41
C HIS A 506 13.95 -7.27 -1.40
N ALA A 507 14.71 -6.58 -0.53
CA ALA A 507 15.42 -7.20 0.57
C ALA A 507 14.46 -7.85 1.58
N SER A 508 14.89 -8.97 2.19
CA SER A 508 14.15 -9.65 3.26
C SER A 508 14.01 -8.82 4.54
N THR A 509 14.91 -7.86 4.73
CA THR A 509 14.85 -6.84 5.76
C THR A 509 14.47 -5.50 5.14
N GLY A 510 13.48 -4.83 5.72
CA GLY A 510 13.03 -3.49 5.35
C GLY A 510 13.30 -2.46 6.43
N THR A 511 12.81 -1.24 6.19
CA THR A 511 12.91 -0.13 7.14
C THR A 511 11.54 0.27 7.66
N ILE A 512 11.48 0.83 8.87
CA ILE A 512 10.23 1.22 9.52
C ILE A 512 10.44 2.54 10.24
N SER A 513 9.54 3.51 10.02
CA SER A 513 9.51 4.79 10.71
C SER A 513 8.26 4.86 11.59
N ILE A 514 8.42 5.07 12.90
CA ILE A 514 7.31 5.31 13.82
C ILE A 514 7.36 6.75 14.31
N SER A 515 6.32 7.54 14.05
CA SER A 515 6.22 8.93 14.49
C SER A 515 4.88 9.26 15.13
N GLU A 516 4.81 10.41 15.81
CA GLU A 516 3.56 10.99 16.31
C GLU A 516 3.00 12.04 15.36
N ASN A 517 1.67 12.17 15.36
CA ASN A 517 0.92 13.19 14.63
C ASN A 517 0.10 14.06 15.58
#